data_AF-A0A7J9NFA9-F1
#
_entry.id   AF-A0A7J9NFA9-F1
#
_cell.length_a   1.000
_cell.length_b   1.000
_cell.length_c   1.000
_cell.angle_alpha   90.00
_cell.angle_beta   90.00
_cell.angle_gamma   90.00
#
_symmetry.space_group_name_H-M   'P 1'
#
loop_
_entity.id
_entity.type
_entity.pdbx_description
1 polymer ?
#
loop_
_entity_poly.entity_id
_entity_poly.type
_entity_poly.pdbx_seq_one_letter_code
_entity_poly.pdbx_strand_id
1 'polypeptide(L)'
;MPTNGRPRLHPPLPSRYVGNVIFTASLIALSENLQSEPFVNILERVHGTLTRMDNEYLRSALDYLETLPDITAARRAPDTFQCPNLNIINWIRLSIHDADFGWGRPIYMGPANIAHVYECSPHSSYPMENSSVFSLVGKKAV
;
A
#
# COMPACT_ATOMS: atom_id res chain seq x y z
N MET A 1 -2.50 1.69 2.57
CA MET A 1 -2.48 0.93 1.31
C MET A 1 -2.45 1.87 0.11
N PRO A 2 -1.32 1.97 -0.60
CA PRO A 2 -1.22 2.75 -1.84
C PRO A 2 -2.14 2.18 -2.92
N THR A 3 -2.89 3.05 -3.58
CA THR A 3 -3.91 2.68 -4.59
C THR A 3 -3.68 3.48 -5.86
N ASN A 4 -3.57 2.77 -6.98
CA ASN A 4 -3.43 3.37 -8.30
C ASN A 4 -4.75 4.06 -8.71
N GLY A 5 -4.71 5.39 -8.86
CA GLY A 5 -5.85 6.21 -9.28
C GLY A 5 -6.06 6.26 -10.79
N ARG A 6 -5.09 5.84 -11.63
CA ARG A 6 -5.22 5.86 -13.11
C ARG A 6 -6.51 5.21 -13.64
N PRO A 7 -6.90 3.99 -13.20
CA PRO A 7 -8.14 3.37 -13.68
C PRO A 7 -9.41 3.89 -12.99
N ARG A 8 -9.29 4.78 -12.00
CA ARG A 8 -10.40 5.23 -11.13
C ARG A 8 -10.80 6.67 -11.40
N LEU A 9 -9.89 7.50 -11.91
CA LEU A 9 -10.16 8.89 -12.23
C LEU A 9 -10.97 9.02 -13.52
N HIS A 10 -11.94 9.93 -13.50
CA HIS A 10 -12.73 10.34 -14.66
C HIS A 10 -12.62 11.87 -14.87
N PRO A 11 -12.34 12.33 -16.11
CA PRO A 11 -11.91 11.53 -17.27
C PRO A 11 -10.59 10.78 -17.01
N PRO A 12 -10.34 9.66 -17.72
CA PRO A 12 -9.13 8.87 -17.52
C PRO A 12 -7.89 9.68 -17.87
N LEU A 13 -6.80 9.41 -17.14
CA LEU A 13 -5.51 10.01 -17.46
C LEU A 13 -4.96 9.49 -18.80
N PRO A 14 -4.15 10.29 -19.52
CA PRO A 14 -3.47 9.81 -20.72
C PRO A 14 -2.67 8.53 -20.43
N SER A 15 -2.67 7.59 -21.37
CA SER A 15 -1.98 6.30 -21.21
C SER A 15 -0.48 6.45 -20.92
N ARG A 16 0.14 7.53 -21.40
CA ARG A 16 1.55 7.87 -21.21
C ARG A 16 1.78 8.93 -20.13
N TYR A 17 0.83 9.12 -19.21
CA TYR A 17 0.99 10.08 -18.11
C TYR A 17 2.21 9.73 -17.24
N VAL A 18 3.17 10.67 -17.20
CA VAL A 18 4.35 10.62 -16.36
C VAL A 18 4.12 11.50 -15.14
N GLY A 19 3.94 10.86 -13.98
CA GLY A 19 3.67 11.53 -12.71
C GLY A 19 3.11 10.56 -11.66
N ASN A 20 2.89 11.07 -10.45
CA ASN A 20 2.34 10.30 -9.35
C ASN A 20 0.81 10.27 -9.42
N VAL A 21 0.24 9.06 -9.38
CA VAL A 21 -1.22 8.84 -9.33
C VAL A 21 -1.55 7.83 -8.25
N ILE A 22 -0.86 7.93 -7.12
CA ILE A 22 -0.98 7.00 -6.00
C ILE A 22 -1.70 7.73 -4.87
N PHE A 23 -2.90 7.25 -4.56
CA PHE A 23 -3.68 7.69 -3.41
C PHE A 23 -3.54 6.67 -2.28
N THR A 24 -4.01 7.01 -1.08
CA THR A 24 -3.92 6.07 0.05
C THR A 24 -5.27 5.68 0.60
N ALA A 25 -5.55 4.37 0.55
CA ALA A 25 -6.60 3.74 1.35
C ALA A 25 -6.07 3.44 2.74
N SER A 26 -6.87 3.74 3.76
CA SER A 26 -6.61 3.36 5.14
C SER A 26 -7.81 2.58 5.67
N LEU A 27 -7.59 1.32 6.03
CA LEU A 27 -8.52 0.53 6.83
C LEU A 27 -8.14 0.71 8.30
N ILE A 28 -9.10 1.09 9.13
CA ILE A 28 -8.93 1.20 10.57
C ILE A 28 -9.84 0.14 11.20
N ALA A 29 -9.25 -0.73 12.01
CA ALA A 29 -9.96 -1.78 12.73
C ALA A 29 -9.27 -2.05 14.07
N LEU A 30 -10.05 -2.52 15.05
CA LEU A 30 -9.50 -2.99 16.31
C LEU A 30 -8.74 -4.29 16.09
N SER A 31 -7.57 -4.42 16.72
CA SER A 31 -6.75 -5.64 16.63
C SER A 31 -7.51 -6.88 17.10
N GLU A 32 -8.35 -6.73 18.12
CA GLU A 32 -9.21 -7.81 18.62
C GLU A 32 -10.20 -8.31 17.55
N ASN A 33 -10.82 -7.40 16.80
CA ASN A 33 -11.73 -7.77 15.70
C ASN A 33 -10.97 -8.49 14.59
N LEU A 34 -9.76 -8.02 14.24
CA LEU A 34 -8.93 -8.66 13.22
C LEU A 34 -8.46 -10.06 13.64
N GLN A 35 -8.36 -10.35 14.94
CA GLN A 35 -7.95 -11.66 15.46
C GLN A 35 -9.13 -12.62 15.66
N SER A 36 -10.31 -12.10 15.98
CA SER A 36 -11.50 -12.89 16.30
C SER A 36 -12.42 -13.12 15.10
N GLU A 37 -12.43 -12.23 14.10
CA GLU A 37 -13.27 -12.36 12.92
C GLU A 37 -12.76 -13.43 11.93
N PRO A 38 -13.66 -14.12 11.21
CA PRO A 38 -13.27 -14.94 10.07
C PRO A 38 -12.48 -14.13 9.04
N PHE A 39 -11.47 -14.75 8.44
CA PHE A 39 -10.59 -14.10 7.45
C PHE A 39 -11.36 -13.46 6.28
N VAL A 40 -12.48 -14.07 5.85
CA VAL A 40 -13.35 -13.52 4.79
C VAL A 40 -13.87 -12.13 5.15
N ASN A 41 -14.26 -11.89 6.40
CA ASN A 41 -14.75 -10.58 6.84
C ASN A 41 -13.64 -9.52 6.77
N ILE A 42 -12.41 -9.91 7.09
CA ILE A 42 -11.23 -9.02 6.97
C ILE A 42 -11.00 -8.67 5.50
N LEU A 43 -11.10 -9.65 4.60
CA LEU A 43 -10.99 -9.42 3.16
C LEU A 43 -12.10 -8.49 2.64
N GLU A 44 -13.34 -8.67 3.09
CA GLU A 44 -14.45 -7.80 2.74
C GLU A 44 -14.22 -6.35 3.19
N ARG A 45 -13.68 -6.14 4.40
CA ARG A 45 -13.31 -4.80 4.89
C ARG A 45 -12.23 -4.16 4.03
N VAL A 46 -11.18 -4.91 3.68
CA VAL A 46 -10.11 -4.44 2.78
C VAL A 46 -10.68 -4.10 1.41
N HIS A 47 -11.49 -5.01 0.84
CA HIS A 47 -12.12 -4.81 -0.45
C HIS A 47 -13.02 -3.58 -0.46
N GLY A 48 -13.92 -3.44 0.52
CA GLY A 48 -14.80 -2.28 0.66
C GLY A 48 -14.04 -0.96 0.79
N THR A 49 -12.94 -0.95 1.56
CA THR A 49 -12.06 0.22 1.69
C THR A 49 -11.44 0.62 0.34
N LEU A 50 -10.98 -0.36 -0.45
CA LEU A 50 -10.43 -0.11 -1.77
C LEU A 50 -11.50 0.28 -2.78
N THR A 51 -12.71 -0.27 -2.69
CA THR A 51 -13.83 0.04 -3.60
C THR A 51 -14.32 1.47 -3.38
N ARG A 52 -14.32 1.98 -2.15
CA ARG A 52 -14.69 3.37 -1.82
C ARG A 52 -13.76 4.43 -2.42
N MET A 53 -12.58 4.05 -2.93
CA MET A 53 -11.68 4.99 -3.61
C MET A 53 -12.10 5.20 -5.08
N ASP A 54 -13.35 5.60 -5.30
CA ASP A 54 -13.89 5.94 -6.61
C ASP A 54 -13.43 7.33 -7.07
N ASN A 55 -13.88 7.75 -8.26
CA ASN A 55 -13.51 9.04 -8.84
C ASN A 55 -13.81 10.21 -7.89
N GLU A 56 -15.00 10.22 -7.31
CA GLU A 56 -15.48 11.26 -6.41
C GLU A 56 -14.59 11.35 -5.17
N TYR A 57 -14.28 10.22 -4.55
CA TYR A 57 -13.37 10.17 -3.40
C TYR A 57 -11.96 10.65 -3.76
N LEU A 58 -11.42 10.22 -4.91
CA LEU A 58 -10.09 10.65 -5.35
C LEU A 58 -10.03 12.16 -5.62
N ARG A 59 -11.09 12.74 -6.20
CA ARG A 59 -11.20 14.19 -6.43
C ARG A 59 -11.31 14.95 -5.11
N SER A 60 -12.16 14.49 -4.20
CA SER A 60 -12.29 15.08 -2.85
C SER A 60 -10.97 15.03 -2.07
N ALA A 61 -10.18 13.97 -2.23
CA ALA A 61 -8.84 13.90 -1.64
C ALA A 61 -7.88 14.97 -2.22
N LEU A 62 -7.97 15.28 -3.52
CA LEU A 62 -7.19 16.38 -4.12
C LEU A 62 -7.65 17.73 -3.57
N ASP A 63 -8.96 17.96 -3.50
CA ASP A 63 -9.53 19.20 -2.94
C ASP A 63 -9.07 19.41 -1.49
N TYR A 64 -9.11 18.35 -0.67
CA TYR A 64 -8.61 18.39 0.70
C TYR A 64 -7.12 18.76 0.77
N LEU A 65 -6.29 18.17 -0.09
CA LEU A 65 -4.85 18.48 -0.13
C LEU A 65 -4.58 19.93 -0.52
N GLU A 66 -5.41 20.52 -1.39
CA GLU A 66 -5.32 21.94 -1.78
C GLU A 66 -5.67 22.89 -0.62
N THR A 67 -6.49 22.44 0.34
CA THR A 67 -6.80 23.25 1.54
C THR A 67 -5.69 23.28 2.59
N LEU A 68 -4.68 22.41 2.48
CA LEU A 68 -3.61 22.35 3.48
C LEU A 68 -2.68 23.57 3.34
N PRO A 69 -2.34 24.25 4.46
CA PRO A 69 -1.39 25.37 4.43
C PRO A 69 0.03 24.90 4.10
N ASP A 70 0.34 23.64 4.39
CA ASP A 70 1.59 22.98 4.05
C ASP A 70 1.29 21.55 3.57
N ILE A 71 1.53 21.30 2.28
CA ILE A 71 1.31 19.99 1.66
C ILE A 71 2.21 18.90 2.25
N THR A 72 3.34 19.27 2.87
CA THR A 72 4.23 18.30 3.51
C THR A 72 3.60 17.68 4.77
N ALA A 73 2.59 18.33 5.36
CA ALA A 73 1.83 17.76 6.47
C ALA A 73 1.01 16.52 6.05
N ALA A 74 0.67 16.38 4.76
CA ALA A 74 0.04 15.16 4.23
C ALA A 74 1.05 14.02 3.97
N ARG A 75 2.36 14.30 4.04
CA ARG A 75 3.39 13.27 3.87
C ARG A 75 3.42 12.40 5.12
N ARG A 76 3.23 11.10 4.95
CA ARG A 76 3.39 10.12 6.03
C ARG A 76 4.85 10.08 6.47
N ALA A 77 5.08 10.39 7.74
CA ALA A 77 6.38 10.26 8.36
C ALA A 77 6.72 8.78 8.60
N PRO A 78 8.00 8.42 8.80
CA PRO A 78 8.42 7.04 9.02
C PRO A 78 7.66 6.35 10.16
N ASP A 79 7.38 7.08 11.23
CA ASP A 79 6.62 6.62 12.39
C ASP A 79 5.17 6.22 12.07
N THR A 80 4.59 6.69 10.95
CA THR A 80 3.20 6.40 10.57
C THR A 80 2.93 4.90 10.40
N PHE A 81 3.96 4.11 10.12
CA PHE A 81 3.85 2.68 9.91
C PHE A 81 4.46 1.84 11.03
N GLN A 82 4.77 2.47 12.17
CA GLN A 82 5.16 1.75 13.38
C GLN A 82 3.98 1.01 13.99
N CYS A 83 4.30 -0.04 14.76
CA CYS A 83 3.35 -0.78 15.59
C CYS A 83 2.42 0.20 16.34
N PRO A 84 1.08 0.06 16.24
CA PRO A 84 0.32 -1.07 15.71
C PRO A 84 -0.08 -0.94 14.22
N ASN A 85 0.39 0.07 13.50
CA ASN A 85 0.02 0.33 12.12
C ASN A 85 0.87 -0.48 11.13
N LEU A 86 0.33 -0.69 9.92
CA LEU A 86 1.00 -1.40 8.84
C LEU A 86 0.77 -0.72 7.49
N ASN A 87 1.76 -0.80 6.61
CA ASN A 87 1.62 -0.45 5.20
C ASN A 87 1.88 -1.65 4.29
N ILE A 88 0.90 -1.96 3.44
CA ILE A 88 1.00 -3.01 2.43
C ILE A 88 1.07 -2.34 1.06
N ILE A 89 2.10 -2.66 0.28
CA ILE A 89 2.32 -2.16 -1.08
C ILE A 89 2.40 -3.36 -2.02
N ASN A 90 1.58 -3.36 -3.07
CA ASN A 90 1.54 -4.46 -4.03
C ASN A 90 2.18 -4.05 -5.37
N TRP A 91 3.20 -4.79 -5.82
CA TRP A 91 3.87 -4.58 -7.11
C TRP A 91 3.43 -5.56 -8.21
N ILE A 92 2.50 -6.48 -7.95
CA ILE A 92 2.04 -7.51 -8.89
C ILE A 92 1.56 -6.93 -10.24
N ARG A 93 0.95 -5.74 -10.23
CA ARG A 93 0.41 -5.09 -11.44
C ARG A 93 1.41 -4.16 -12.15
N LEU A 94 2.66 -4.12 -11.69
CA LEU A 94 3.73 -3.38 -12.35
C LEU A 94 4.48 -4.34 -13.28
N SER A 95 4.84 -3.87 -14.48
CA SER A 95 5.63 -4.60 -15.49
C SER A 95 7.11 -4.73 -15.11
N ILE A 96 7.37 -5.19 -13.88
CA ILE A 96 8.70 -5.19 -13.26
C ILE A 96 9.64 -6.26 -13.82
N HIS A 97 9.09 -7.29 -14.47
CA HIS A 97 9.84 -8.36 -15.11
C HIS A 97 9.98 -8.19 -16.62
N ASP A 98 9.47 -7.09 -17.19
CA ASP A 98 9.52 -6.83 -18.65
C ASP A 98 10.82 -6.14 -19.09
N ALA A 99 11.73 -5.83 -18.16
CA ALA A 99 13.02 -5.21 -18.47
C ALA A 99 13.98 -6.22 -19.12
N ASP A 100 14.10 -6.16 -20.45
CA ASP A 100 15.07 -6.94 -21.23
C ASP A 100 15.98 -6.01 -22.02
N PHE A 101 17.28 -6.06 -21.73
CA PHE A 101 18.31 -5.25 -22.38
C PHE A 101 19.11 -6.03 -23.44
N GLY A 102 18.67 -7.25 -23.81
CA GLY A 102 19.33 -8.13 -24.76
C GLY A 102 19.95 -9.40 -24.14
N TRP A 103 19.85 -9.56 -22.82
CA TRP A 103 20.35 -10.73 -22.08
C TRP A 103 19.23 -11.56 -21.44
N GLY A 104 17.98 -11.27 -21.77
CA GLY A 104 16.80 -11.90 -21.19
C GLY A 104 16.21 -11.12 -20.02
N ARG A 105 15.05 -11.58 -19.58
CA ARG A 105 14.27 -10.97 -18.48
C ARG A 105 14.89 -11.27 -17.10
N PRO A 106 14.67 -10.41 -16.10
CA PRO A 106 15.17 -10.64 -14.75
C PRO A 106 14.53 -11.90 -14.14
N ILE A 107 15.35 -12.69 -13.45
CA ILE A 107 14.91 -13.85 -12.65
C ILE A 107 14.22 -13.39 -11.35
N TYR A 108 14.60 -12.22 -10.85
CA TYR A 108 14.05 -11.62 -9.62
C TYR A 108 13.98 -10.10 -9.75
N MET A 109 12.90 -9.52 -9.22
CA MET A 109 12.76 -8.08 -9.02
C MET A 109 12.11 -7.81 -7.66
N GLY A 110 12.71 -6.90 -6.90
CA GLY A 110 12.21 -6.47 -5.60
C GLY A 110 12.97 -5.26 -5.07
N PRO A 111 12.56 -4.73 -3.91
CA PRO A 111 13.30 -3.67 -3.23
C PRO A 111 14.69 -4.17 -2.84
N ALA A 112 15.71 -3.32 -3.01
CA ALA A 112 17.08 -3.64 -2.60
C ALA A 112 17.23 -3.75 -1.07
N ASN A 113 16.41 -3.01 -0.33
CA ASN A 113 16.42 -2.89 1.11
C ASN A 113 15.04 -2.44 1.61
N ILE A 114 14.65 -2.93 2.79
CA ILE A 114 13.44 -2.48 3.48
C ILE A 114 13.85 -1.35 4.43
N ALA A 115 13.58 -0.10 4.05
CA ALA A 115 13.95 1.08 4.85
C ALA A 115 13.22 1.16 6.20
N HIS A 116 12.12 0.44 6.33
CA HIS A 116 11.17 0.55 7.43
C HIS A 116 10.76 -0.85 7.88
N VAL A 117 11.61 -1.46 8.73
CA VAL A 117 11.27 -2.68 9.46
C VAL A 117 10.81 -2.24 10.85
N TYR A 118 9.53 -2.41 11.16
CA TYR A 118 9.00 -2.06 12.46
C TYR A 118 8.67 -3.33 13.22
N GLU A 119 9.55 -3.63 14.17
CA GLU A 119 9.51 -4.82 15.00
C GLU A 119 8.63 -4.54 16.24
N CYS A 120 7.59 -5.34 16.46
CA CYS A 120 6.85 -5.31 17.72
C CYS A 120 7.55 -6.17 18.82
N SER A 121 8.66 -6.90 18.53
CA SER A 121 9.60 -7.56 19.50
C SER A 121 10.77 -8.33 18.83
N PRO A 122 11.96 -8.47 19.48
CA PRO A 122 13.29 -8.73 18.87
C PRO A 122 13.56 -10.11 18.21
N HIS A 123 12.56 -10.96 18.03
CA HIS A 123 12.77 -12.35 17.59
C HIS A 123 11.70 -12.79 16.59
N SER A 124 11.94 -12.57 15.29
CA SER A 124 11.63 -13.54 14.21
C SER A 124 11.73 -12.87 12.83
N SER A 125 12.80 -13.14 12.09
CA SER A 125 12.85 -12.92 10.64
C SER A 125 12.34 -14.18 9.92
N TYR A 126 11.23 -14.05 9.17
CA TYR A 126 10.83 -15.07 8.19
C TYR A 126 11.32 -14.66 6.80
N PRO A 127 11.84 -15.59 5.99
CA PRO A 127 12.17 -15.30 4.60
C PRO A 127 10.89 -15.07 3.79
N MET A 128 10.81 -13.93 3.08
CA MET A 128 9.76 -13.68 2.10
C MET A 128 10.10 -14.40 0.79
N GLU A 129 9.30 -15.40 0.41
CA GLU A 129 9.38 -16.04 -0.90
C GLU A 129 8.39 -15.40 -1.88
N ASN A 130 8.97 -14.97 -3.01
CA ASN A 130 8.45 -14.71 -4.35
C ASN A 130 7.12 -13.94 -4.57
N SER A 131 7.27 -12.90 -5.39
CA SER A 131 6.27 -12.18 -6.22
C SER A 131 5.29 -11.22 -5.57
N SER A 132 5.31 -11.08 -4.24
CA SER A 132 4.58 -10.03 -3.55
C SER A 132 5.32 -9.60 -2.29
N VAL A 133 5.78 -8.36 -2.26
CA VAL A 133 6.36 -7.78 -1.04
C VAL A 133 5.21 -7.47 -0.09
N PHE A 134 4.88 -8.43 0.77
CA PHE A 134 3.97 -8.22 1.89
C PHE A 134 4.80 -7.85 3.12
N SER A 135 4.93 -6.57 3.44
CA SER A 135 5.26 -6.22 4.83
C SER A 135 4.04 -6.57 5.67
N LEU A 136 4.12 -7.64 6.46
CA LEU A 136 3.11 -8.05 7.42
C LEU A 136 3.85 -8.27 8.74
N VAL A 137 3.64 -7.38 9.72
CA VAL A 137 4.14 -7.57 11.08
C VAL A 137 2.97 -7.42 12.04
N GLY A 138 2.60 -8.53 12.66
CA GLY A 138 1.65 -8.56 13.76
C GLY A 138 1.86 -9.83 14.57
N LYS A 139 2.23 -9.70 15.85
CA LYS A 139 2.06 -10.77 16.83
C LYS A 139 1.72 -10.20 18.21
N LYS A 140 0.63 -10.75 18.74
CA LYS A 140 0.21 -10.93 20.15
C LYS A 140 0.56 -9.82 21.15
N ALA A 141 -0.46 -9.07 21.57
CA ALA A 141 -0.53 -8.63 22.95
C ALA A 141 -1.11 -9.78 23.78
N VAL A 142 -0.43 -10.11 24.87
CA VAL A 142 -0.87 -11.03 25.94
C VAL A 142 -2.13 -10.48 26.60
#